data_AF-A0A955KNM2-F1
#
_entry.id   AF-A0A955KNM2-F1
#
_cell.length_a   1.000
_cell.length_b   1.000
_cell.length_c   1.000
_cell.angle_alpha   90.00
_cell.angle_beta   90.00
_cell.angle_gamma   90.00
#
_symmetry.space_group_name_H-M   'P 1'
#
loop_
_entity.id
_entity.type
_entity.pdbx_description
1 polymer ?
#
loop_
_entity_poly.entity_id
_entity_poly.type
_entity_poly.pdbx_seq_one_letter_code
_entity_poly.pdbx_strand_id
1 'polypeptide(L)'
;MSKSTLTTIEINGVKMEVDLRYAKRIDTLTVGSKVKVLIKSDYASSPSDVHSGVVIGFEPFKDLPTIVVCYLVVSYSTSELKFAYINETTAKKYDIIASVDDDLPIKKADVLSQLDKEIDRRRNEIDELHRKRHYFLKNFNTYFTTENAE
;
A
#
# COMPACT_ATOMS: atom_id res chain seq x y z
N MET A 1 -6.92 15.77 43.07
CA MET A 1 -7.84 14.79 42.46
C MET A 1 -7.30 14.45 41.07
N SER A 2 -6.89 13.20 40.84
CA SER A 2 -6.44 12.74 39.52
C SER A 2 -7.64 12.70 38.57
N LYS A 3 -7.63 13.50 37.50
CA LYS A 3 -8.65 13.41 36.44
C LYS A 3 -8.60 12.00 35.86
N SER A 4 -9.74 11.28 35.88
CA SER A 4 -9.88 10.03 35.13
C SER A 4 -9.52 10.29 33.67
N THR A 5 -8.53 9.56 33.15
CA THR A 5 -8.05 9.70 31.76
C THR A 5 -8.68 8.63 30.84
N LEU A 6 -9.64 7.87 31.37
CA LEU A 6 -10.40 6.86 30.64
C LEU A 6 -11.66 7.49 30.04
N THR A 7 -11.91 7.21 28.76
CA THR A 7 -13.15 7.56 28.05
C THR A 7 -13.75 6.29 27.48
N THR A 8 -15.06 6.10 27.65
CA THR A 8 -15.79 5.01 27.02
C THR A 8 -16.19 5.43 25.60
N ILE A 9 -15.73 4.68 24.59
CA ILE A 9 -16.23 4.78 23.21
C ILE A 9 -17.12 3.58 22.90
N GLU A 10 -18.13 3.77 22.07
CA GLU A 10 -19.01 2.68 21.64
C GLU A 10 -18.79 2.38 20.16
N ILE A 11 -18.46 1.13 19.85
CA ILE A 11 -18.25 0.63 18.49
C ILE A 11 -19.19 -0.56 18.29
N ASN A 12 -20.19 -0.42 17.40
CA ASN A 12 -21.18 -1.47 17.13
C ASN A 12 -21.82 -2.07 18.40
N GLY A 13 -22.19 -1.22 19.38
CA GLY A 13 -22.79 -1.65 20.65
C GLY A 13 -21.78 -2.19 21.68
N VAL A 14 -20.50 -2.32 21.32
CA VAL A 14 -19.42 -2.68 22.25
C VAL A 14 -18.86 -1.40 22.87
N LYS A 15 -18.99 -1.28 24.20
CA LYS A 15 -18.38 -0.19 24.96
C LYS A 15 -16.94 -0.55 25.31
N MET A 16 -16.01 0.25 24.82
CA MET A 16 -14.57 0.10 25.05
C MET A 16 -14.06 1.29 25.89
N GLU A 17 -13.41 1.00 27.01
CA GLU A 17 -12.70 2.03 27.78
C GLU A 17 -11.33 2.29 27.16
N VAL A 18 -11.06 3.54 26.83
CA VAL A 18 -9.82 3.98 26.20
C VAL A 18 -9.11 4.94 27.14
N ASP A 19 -7.86 4.63 27.46
CA ASP A 19 -6.99 5.55 28.18
C ASP A 19 -6.40 6.58 27.21
N LEU A 20 -6.83 7.83 27.34
CA LEU A 20 -6.42 8.94 26.50
C LEU A 20 -4.92 9.26 26.60
N ARG A 21 -4.20 8.73 27.60
CA ARG A 21 -2.73 8.85 27.67
C ARG A 21 -2.04 8.12 26.53
N TYR A 22 -2.62 7.00 26.10
CA TYR A 22 -2.11 6.16 25.02
C TYR A 22 -2.86 6.42 23.70
N ALA A 23 -4.12 6.83 23.76
CA ALA A 23 -4.87 7.31 22.59
C ALA A 23 -4.54 8.78 22.26
N LYS A 24 -3.25 9.08 22.06
CA LYS A 24 -2.80 10.38 21.58
C LYS A 24 -2.88 10.42 20.06
N ARG A 25 -3.70 11.32 19.53
CA ARG A 25 -3.64 11.70 18.11
C ARG A 25 -2.30 12.42 17.89
N ILE A 26 -1.41 11.81 17.12
CA ILE A 26 -0.17 12.48 16.70
C ILE A 26 -0.50 13.21 15.41
N ASP A 27 -0.63 14.54 15.50
CA ASP A 27 -1.03 15.40 14.39
C ASP A 27 0.15 15.88 13.52
N THR A 28 1.39 15.55 13.89
CA THR A 28 2.59 15.89 13.12
C THR A 28 3.30 14.63 12.67
N LEU A 29 3.42 14.47 11.36
CA LEU A 29 4.14 13.37 10.74
C LEU A 29 5.40 13.91 10.06
N THR A 30 6.46 13.11 10.06
CA THR A 30 7.69 13.37 9.30
C THR A 30 7.95 12.21 8.34
N VAL A 31 8.84 12.41 7.37
CA VAL A 31 9.37 11.28 6.60
C VAL A 31 9.99 10.27 7.58
N GLY A 32 9.67 9.00 7.38
CA GLY A 32 10.02 7.90 8.28
C GLY A 32 8.98 7.58 9.36
N SER A 33 7.95 8.43 9.57
CA SER A 33 6.88 8.11 10.52
C SER A 33 6.12 6.85 10.10
N LYS A 34 5.96 5.92 11.04
CA LYS A 34 5.07 4.76 10.89
C LYS A 34 3.63 5.23 11.00
N VAL A 35 2.79 4.78 10.09
CA VAL A 35 1.38 5.18 9.99
C VAL A 35 0.49 3.97 9.76
N LYS A 36 -0.79 4.10 10.14
CA LYS A 36 -1.85 3.25 9.62
C LYS A 36 -2.57 4.04 8.52
N VAL A 37 -2.79 3.40 7.38
CA VAL A 37 -3.48 3.95 6.21
C VAL A 37 -4.86 3.31 6.13
N LEU A 38 -5.91 4.12 6.28
CA LEU A 38 -7.27 3.70 6.01
C LEU A 38 -7.57 3.93 4.53
N ILE A 39 -7.98 2.87 3.84
CA ILE A 39 -8.54 2.94 2.49
C ILE A 39 -10.05 2.85 2.62
N LYS A 40 -10.71 3.98 2.37
CA LYS A 40 -12.16 4.10 2.42
C LYS A 40 -12.75 3.42 1.19
N SER A 41 -13.75 2.58 1.42
CA SER A 41 -14.53 1.98 0.34
C SER A 41 -15.42 3.03 -0.33
N ASP A 42 -15.46 3.03 -1.66
CA ASP A 42 -16.39 3.84 -2.46
C ASP A 42 -17.84 3.27 -2.44
N TYR A 43 -18.00 2.03 -1.98
CA TYR A 43 -19.29 1.35 -1.86
C TYR A 43 -19.71 1.19 -0.41
N ALA A 44 -20.96 1.56 -0.10
CA ALA A 44 -21.52 1.47 1.25
C ALA A 44 -21.54 0.04 1.83
N SER A 45 -21.51 -0.98 0.97
CA SER A 45 -21.55 -2.39 1.36
C SER A 45 -20.18 -3.04 1.54
N SER A 46 -19.08 -2.35 1.25
CA SER A 46 -17.73 -2.91 1.34
C SER A 46 -16.96 -2.31 2.53
N PRO A 47 -16.27 -3.14 3.32
CA PRO A 47 -15.51 -2.65 4.47
C PRO A 47 -14.35 -1.77 4.00
N SER A 48 -13.97 -0.81 4.84
CA SER A 48 -12.73 -0.06 4.65
C SER A 48 -11.57 -0.83 5.25
N ASP A 49 -10.42 -0.82 4.57
CA ASP A 49 -9.24 -1.59 4.97
C ASP A 49 -8.21 -0.70 5.65
N VAL A 50 -7.54 -1.23 6.67
CA VAL A 50 -6.44 -0.55 7.36
C VAL A 50 -5.13 -1.27 7.09
N HIS A 51 -4.16 -0.55 6.55
CA HIS A 51 -2.83 -1.06 6.22
C HIS A 51 -1.74 -0.40 7.05
N SER A 52 -0.68 -1.15 7.35
CA SER A 52 0.53 -0.57 7.94
C SER A 52 1.38 0.06 6.85
N GLY A 53 1.88 1.27 7.11
CA GLY A 53 2.71 2.01 6.16
C GLY A 53 3.71 2.93 6.82
N VAL A 54 4.49 3.61 5.97
CA VAL A 54 5.53 4.57 6.36
C VAL A 54 5.42 5.78 5.45
N VAL A 55 5.51 6.98 6.04
CA VAL A 55 5.65 8.22 5.27
C VAL A 55 7.01 8.19 4.58
N ILE A 56 7.04 8.16 3.26
CA ILE A 56 8.29 8.09 2.48
C ILE A 56 8.66 9.42 1.83
N GLY A 57 7.74 10.38 1.83
CA GLY A 57 7.98 11.66 1.19
C GLY A 57 6.89 12.69 1.48
N PHE A 58 7.20 13.92 1.13
CA PHE A 58 6.29 15.04 1.10
C PHE A 58 6.62 15.88 -0.12
N GLU A 59 5.63 16.09 -0.98
CA GLU A 59 5.75 16.94 -2.16
C GLU A 59 5.12 18.30 -1.82
N PRO A 60 5.94 19.36 -1.64
CA PRO A 60 5.49 20.67 -1.19
C PRO A 60 4.90 21.50 -2.34
N PHE A 61 4.01 20.90 -3.16
CA PHE A 61 3.30 21.66 -4.18
C PHE A 61 2.52 22.79 -3.53
N LYS A 62 2.66 24.00 -4.06
CA LYS A 62 2.07 25.23 -3.49
C LYS A 62 0.56 25.10 -3.26
N ASP A 63 -0.14 24.57 -4.25
CA ASP A 63 -1.60 24.49 -4.25
C ASP A 63 -2.13 23.11 -3.86
N LEU A 64 -1.25 22.09 -3.82
CA LEU A 64 -1.66 20.70 -3.53
C LEU A 64 -0.57 19.93 -2.78
N PRO A 65 -0.19 20.37 -1.57
CA PRO A 65 0.83 19.66 -0.78
C PRO A 65 0.40 18.22 -0.57
N THR A 66 1.30 17.27 -0.84
CA THR A 66 0.96 15.85 -0.89
C THR A 66 1.92 15.03 -0.03
N ILE A 67 1.37 14.28 0.92
CA ILE A 67 2.13 13.30 1.70
C ILE A 67 2.17 11.98 0.90
N VAL A 68 3.35 11.39 0.78
CA VAL A 68 3.53 10.10 0.10
C VAL A 68 3.76 9.02 1.14
N VAL A 69 2.88 8.02 1.15
CA VAL A 69 2.95 6.88 2.07
C VAL A 69 3.12 5.59 1.29
N CYS A 70 4.15 4.82 1.62
CA CYS A 70 4.28 3.43 1.19
C CYS A 70 3.58 2.54 2.22
N TYR A 71 2.65 1.70 1.79
CA TYR A 71 1.90 0.82 2.67
C TYR A 71 1.86 -0.62 2.13
N LEU A 72 1.80 -1.57 3.06
CA LEU A 72 1.80 -2.99 2.76
C LEU A 72 0.36 -3.51 2.65
N VAL A 73 0.03 -4.05 1.48
CA VAL A 73 -1.19 -4.84 1.27
C VAL A 73 -0.79 -6.31 1.33
N VAL A 74 -1.34 -7.04 2.30
CA VAL A 74 -1.15 -8.49 2.41
C VAL A 74 -2.48 -9.17 2.22
N SER A 75 -2.49 -10.14 1.32
CA SER A 75 -3.56 -11.10 1.13
C SER A 75 -3.05 -12.51 1.45
N TYR A 76 -3.94 -13.49 1.35
CA TYR A 76 -3.57 -14.89 1.55
C TYR A 76 -2.41 -15.35 0.62
N SER A 77 -2.36 -14.85 -0.61
CA SER A 77 -1.42 -15.33 -1.64
C SER A 77 -0.42 -14.28 -2.11
N THR A 78 -0.60 -13.01 -1.75
CA THR A 78 0.23 -11.91 -2.26
C THR A 78 0.57 -10.90 -1.18
N SER A 79 1.78 -10.34 -1.27
CA SER A 79 2.21 -9.16 -0.54
C SER A 79 2.65 -8.11 -1.55
N GLU A 80 2.12 -6.90 -1.41
CA GLU A 80 2.40 -5.80 -2.34
C GLU A 80 2.67 -4.52 -1.56
N LEU A 81 3.67 -3.76 -2.00
CA LEU A 81 3.87 -2.39 -1.57
C LEU A 81 3.10 -1.46 -2.49
N LYS A 82 2.21 -0.66 -1.92
CA LYS A 82 1.44 0.36 -2.64
C LYS A 82 1.75 1.75 -2.12
N PHE A 83 1.45 2.74 -2.94
CA PHE A 83 1.66 4.15 -2.60
C PHE A 83 0.32 4.86 -2.48
N ALA A 84 0.14 5.57 -1.37
CA ALA A 84 -0.95 6.51 -1.17
C ALA A 84 -0.39 7.93 -1.27
N TYR A 85 -1.02 8.74 -2.12
CA TYR A 85 -0.72 10.16 -2.31
C TYR A 85 -1.82 10.94 -1.65
N ILE A 86 -1.55 11.46 -0.46
CA ILE A 86 -2.55 12.00 0.45
C ILE A 86 -2.52 13.52 0.38
N ASN A 87 -3.64 14.09 -0.05
CA ASN A 87 -3.88 15.51 -0.21
C ASN A 87 -5.40 15.77 -0.16
N GLU A 88 -5.81 17.02 -0.31
CA GLU A 88 -7.24 17.39 -0.23
C GLU A 88 -8.12 16.65 -1.25
N THR A 89 -7.62 16.37 -2.46
CA THR A 89 -8.40 15.71 -3.51
C THR A 89 -8.62 14.22 -3.25
N THR A 90 -7.79 13.61 -2.40
CA THR A 90 -7.80 12.17 -2.11
C THR A 90 -8.35 11.82 -0.74
N ALA A 91 -8.80 12.81 0.05
CA ALA A 91 -9.30 12.64 1.43
C ALA A 91 -10.55 11.72 1.55
N LYS A 92 -11.32 11.57 0.46
CA LYS A 92 -12.44 10.62 0.39
C LYS A 92 -11.97 9.17 0.29
N LYS A 93 -10.78 8.93 -0.23
CA LYS A 93 -10.20 7.60 -0.46
C LYS A 93 -9.24 7.19 0.64
N TYR A 94 -8.38 8.12 1.08
CA TYR A 94 -7.33 7.84 2.04
C TYR A 94 -7.54 8.62 3.34
N ASP A 95 -7.24 7.97 4.45
CA ASP A 95 -7.00 8.59 5.74
C ASP A 95 -5.70 8.05 6.33
N ILE A 96 -5.02 8.84 7.15
CA ILE A 96 -3.82 8.40 7.84
C ILE A 96 -3.79 8.85 9.28
N ILE A 97 -3.23 7.98 10.11
CA ILE A 97 -2.89 8.30 11.49
C ILE A 97 -1.52 7.73 11.80
N ALA A 98 -0.78 8.37 12.71
CA ALA A 98 0.43 7.77 13.24
C ALA A 98 0.12 6.40 13.86
N SER A 99 1.02 5.45 13.65
CA SER A 99 0.90 4.14 14.29
C SER A 99 1.11 4.30 15.80
N VAL A 100 0.19 3.75 16.59
CA VAL A 100 0.30 3.69 18.06
C VAL A 100 1.03 2.45 18.54
N ASP A 101 1.12 1.44 17.67
CA ASP A 101 1.83 0.18 17.87
C ASP A 101 2.85 -0.06 16.76
N ASP A 102 3.83 -0.90 17.08
CA ASP A 102 4.83 -1.40 16.12
C ASP A 102 4.48 -2.79 15.59
N ASP A 103 3.28 -3.29 15.90
CA ASP A 103 2.89 -4.65 15.61
C ASP A 103 2.30 -4.77 14.21
N LEU A 104 2.92 -5.61 13.39
CA LEU A 104 2.33 -6.09 12.15
C LEU A 104 1.86 -7.52 12.40
N PRO A 105 0.58 -7.85 12.14
CA PRO A 105 0.05 -9.20 12.33
C PRO A 105 0.54 -10.18 11.24
N ILE A 106 1.70 -9.94 10.63
CA ILE A 106 2.29 -10.71 9.53
C ILE A 106 3.80 -10.84 9.75
N LYS A 107 4.35 -12.02 9.52
CA LYS A 107 5.79 -12.26 9.65
C LYS A 107 6.53 -11.73 8.44
N LYS A 108 7.66 -11.05 8.68
CA LYS A 108 8.61 -10.61 7.64
C LYS A 108 8.95 -11.72 6.63
N ALA A 109 9.19 -12.94 7.13
CA ALA A 109 9.54 -14.09 6.28
C ALA A 109 8.44 -14.44 5.27
N ASP A 110 7.17 -14.31 5.66
CA ASP A 110 6.04 -14.61 4.79
C ASP A 110 5.92 -13.56 3.66
N VAL A 111 6.10 -12.27 4.01
CA VAL A 111 6.12 -11.17 3.04
C VAL A 111 7.25 -11.37 2.03
N LEU A 112 8.46 -11.65 2.50
CA LEU A 112 9.62 -11.89 1.63
C LEU A 112 9.39 -13.09 0.71
N SER A 113 8.89 -14.21 1.24
CA SER A 113 8.60 -15.40 0.44
C SER A 113 7.56 -15.12 -0.65
N GLN A 114 6.55 -14.32 -0.38
CA GLN A 114 5.55 -13.93 -1.39
C GLN A 114 6.16 -13.01 -2.46
N LEU A 115 7.02 -12.06 -2.08
CA LEU A 115 7.74 -11.21 -3.03
C LEU A 115 8.69 -12.02 -3.92
N ASP A 116 9.44 -12.97 -3.36
CA ASP A 116 10.36 -13.83 -4.11
C ASP A 116 9.61 -14.70 -5.13
N LYS A 117 8.46 -15.27 -4.75
CA LYS A 117 7.59 -16.00 -5.68
C LYS A 117 7.13 -15.14 -6.84
N GLU A 118 6.76 -13.88 -6.58
CA GLU A 118 6.35 -12.95 -7.64
C GLU A 118 7.54 -12.60 -8.56
N ILE A 119 8.74 -12.40 -8.01
CA ILE A 119 9.97 -12.17 -8.79
C ILE A 119 10.22 -13.36 -9.73
N ASP A 120 10.16 -14.59 -9.23
CA ASP A 120 10.41 -15.78 -10.04
C ASP A 120 9.34 -15.97 -11.11
N ARG A 121 8.07 -15.68 -10.78
CA ARG A 121 6.97 -15.67 -11.76
C ARG A 121 7.26 -14.70 -12.90
N ARG A 122 7.69 -13.47 -12.61
CA ARG A 122 8.04 -12.46 -13.62
C ARG A 122 9.25 -12.84 -14.46
N ARG A 123 10.27 -13.48 -13.88
CA ARG A 123 11.41 -14.01 -14.63
C ARG A 123 10.98 -15.07 -15.64
N ASN A 124 10.11 -15.99 -15.23
CA ASN A 124 9.57 -17.02 -16.13
C ASN A 124 8.76 -16.41 -17.29
N GLU A 125 7.97 -15.36 -17.03
CA GLU A 125 7.26 -14.60 -18.07
C GLU A 125 8.24 -13.97 -19.08
N ILE A 126 9.34 -13.38 -18.61
CA ILE A 126 10.38 -12.80 -19.46
C ILE A 126 11.04 -13.87 -20.34
N ASP A 127 11.39 -15.02 -19.77
CA ASP A 127 11.98 -16.13 -20.52
C ASP A 127 11.02 -16.67 -21.59
N GLU A 128 9.72 -16.73 -21.28
CA GLU A 128 8.70 -17.09 -22.25
C GLU A 128 8.60 -16.08 -23.40
N LEU A 129 8.63 -14.78 -23.09
CA LEU A 129 8.65 -13.72 -24.10
C LEU A 129 9.89 -13.80 -24.98
N HIS A 130 11.07 -14.09 -24.42
CA HIS A 130 12.28 -14.32 -25.19
C HIS A 130 12.15 -15.53 -26.13
N ARG A 131 11.60 -16.65 -25.66
CA ARG A 131 11.32 -17.82 -26.51
C ARG A 131 10.36 -17.49 -27.64
N LYS A 132 9.27 -16.78 -27.34
CA LYS A 132 8.30 -16.30 -28.34
C LYS A 132 8.95 -15.39 -29.38
N ARG A 133 9.77 -14.41 -28.95
CA ARG A 133 10.52 -13.53 -29.83
C ARG A 133 11.48 -14.31 -30.73
N HIS A 134 12.23 -15.26 -30.17
CA HIS A 134 13.15 -16.09 -30.94
C HIS A 134 12.41 -16.94 -31.98
N TYR A 135 11.29 -17.58 -31.58
CA TYR A 135 10.45 -18.35 -32.49
C TYR A 135 9.90 -17.47 -33.62
N PHE A 136 9.44 -16.26 -33.30
CA PHE A 136 8.97 -15.31 -34.30
C PHE A 136 10.07 -14.98 -35.31
N LEU A 137 11.25 -14.55 -34.85
CA LEU A 137 12.37 -14.22 -35.75
C LEU A 137 12.84 -15.43 -36.58
N LYS A 138 12.84 -16.64 -36.01
CA LYS A 138 13.25 -17.84 -36.73
C LYS A 138 12.28 -18.19 -37.86
N ASN A 139 10.97 -18.07 -37.63
CA ASN A 139 9.97 -18.65 -38.53
C ASN A 139 9.20 -17.61 -39.35
N PHE A 140 9.12 -16.36 -38.89
CA PHE A 140 8.34 -15.31 -39.52
C PHE A 140 9.19 -14.25 -40.22
N ASN A 141 10.50 -14.17 -39.95
CA ASN A 141 11.37 -13.14 -40.52
C ASN A 141 11.40 -13.16 -42.06
N THR A 142 11.25 -14.33 -42.68
CA THR A 142 11.19 -14.50 -44.14
C THR A 142 9.96 -13.85 -44.79
N TYR A 143 8.91 -13.55 -44.02
CA TYR A 143 7.75 -12.82 -44.53
C TYR A 143 7.99 -11.30 -44.60
N PHE A 144 9.08 -10.81 -44.00
CA PHE A 144 9.41 -9.38 -43.92
C PHE A 144 10.62 -8.99 -44.77
N THR A 145 11.21 -9.93 -45.53
CA THR A 145 12.38 -9.66 -46.39
C THR A 145 12.05 -8.92 -47.69
N THR A 146 10.78 -8.57 -47.93
CA THR A 146 10.30 -7.94 -49.18
C THR A 146 10.01 -6.43 -49.06
N GLU A 147 10.19 -5.81 -47.88
CA GLU A 147 9.86 -4.38 -47.65
C GLU A 147 11.07 -3.43 -47.63
N ASN A 148 12.27 -3.85 -48.04
CA ASN A 148 13.44 -2.95 -48.19
C ASN A 148 14.01 -2.96 -49.63
N ALA A 149 13.15 -3.08 -50.63
CA ALA A 149 13.51 -2.88 -52.03
C ALA A 149 12.88 -1.60 -52.60
N GLU A 150 12.93 -0.50 -51.85
CA GLU A 150 12.88 0.89 -52.35
C GLU A 150 13.84 1.78 -51.54
#